data_AF-X1U5I1-F1
#
_entry.id   AF-X1U5I1-F1
#
_cell.length_a   1.000
_cell.length_b   1.000
_cell.length_c   1.000
_cell.angle_alpha   90.00
_cell.angle_beta   90.00
_cell.angle_gamma   90.00
#
_symmetry.space_group_name_H-M   'P 1'
#
loop_
_entity.id
_entity.type
_entity.pdbx_description
1 polymer ?
#
loop_
_entity_poly.entity_id
_entity_poly.type
_entity_poly.pdbx_seq_one_letter_code
_entity_poly.pdbx_strand_id
1 'polypeptide(L)'
;AFEHNHVVNINRAVVYEQADLFSSYVDRFYKLRQEFKSAGVAEYEELCKKMLNSLYGKFGQKADVWKKIGECPNEPDRVELLFRSGVCGVKQIRYLLGEIFELVGYEESYNSFPAIAAHVTAYGRMYLYELMKIVGEGNYFYCDTDSLIVNEAGLCKLQSRIDNVKLGDLKIVESVESLIVRGLKDYSTTTKTVIKGIRKNAVERSEGVYEQELWPSFKGQLRSGQTDTYTVKRQTKILTRKYTKGTVNANGSVLPFLLGEPDEYPLLL
;
A
#
# COMPACT_ATOMS: atom_id res chain seq x y z
N ALA A 1 -8.89 17.90 -18.93
CA ALA A 1 -8.55 16.76 -19.81
C ALA A 1 -9.14 16.94 -21.22
N PHE A 2 -10.47 16.98 -21.38
CA PHE A 2 -11.09 17.31 -22.67
C PHE A 2 -10.74 18.73 -23.17
N GLU A 3 -10.85 19.73 -22.31
CA GLU A 3 -10.47 21.13 -22.63
C GLU A 3 -8.99 21.29 -23.01
N HIS A 4 -8.14 20.34 -22.59
CA HIS A 4 -6.72 20.35 -22.86
C HIS A 4 -6.35 19.35 -23.99
N ASN A 5 -7.34 18.77 -24.67
CA ASN A 5 -7.15 17.74 -25.71
C ASN A 5 -6.31 16.51 -25.28
N HIS A 6 -6.29 16.19 -23.99
CA HIS A 6 -5.56 15.02 -23.47
C HIS A 6 -6.28 13.70 -23.74
N VAL A 7 -7.59 13.75 -24.02
CA VAL A 7 -8.41 12.56 -24.35
C VAL A 7 -8.69 12.57 -25.84
N VAL A 8 -8.04 11.67 -26.57
CA VAL A 8 -8.16 11.58 -28.03
C VAL A 8 -9.31 10.65 -28.45
N ASN A 9 -9.50 9.54 -27.73
CA ASN A 9 -10.57 8.57 -28.01
C ASN A 9 -10.94 7.78 -26.76
N ILE A 10 -12.23 7.42 -26.61
CA ILE A 10 -12.74 6.51 -25.59
C ILE A 10 -13.21 5.23 -26.29
N ASN A 11 -12.45 4.15 -26.14
CA ASN A 11 -12.80 2.88 -26.80
C ASN A 11 -13.97 2.17 -26.10
N ARG A 12 -13.92 2.07 -24.77
CA ARG A 12 -14.93 1.39 -23.94
C ARG A 12 -15.03 2.09 -22.59
N ALA A 13 -16.24 2.15 -22.05
CA ALA A 13 -16.51 2.62 -20.71
C ALA A 13 -17.48 1.67 -20.02
N VAL A 14 -17.32 1.53 -18.70
CA VAL A 14 -18.27 0.83 -17.84
C VAL A 14 -18.75 1.82 -16.80
N VAL A 15 -20.07 1.95 -16.67
CA VAL A 15 -20.72 2.93 -15.79
C VAL A 15 -21.50 2.17 -14.73
N TYR A 16 -21.42 2.66 -13.49
CA TYR A 16 -22.07 2.07 -12.33
C TYR A 16 -22.91 3.12 -11.62
N GLU A 17 -24.05 2.71 -11.07
CA GLU A 17 -24.86 3.55 -10.19
C GLU A 17 -24.31 3.51 -8.76
N GLN A 18 -24.47 4.61 -8.03
CA GLN A 18 -24.08 4.69 -6.63
C GLN A 18 -25.20 4.16 -5.74
N ALA A 19 -24.82 3.46 -4.68
CA ALA A 19 -25.73 3.02 -3.62
C ALA A 19 -25.00 3.04 -2.28
N ASP A 20 -25.76 3.15 -1.19
CA ASP A 20 -25.22 2.92 0.15
C ASP A 20 -25.09 1.41 0.40
N LEU A 21 -23.87 0.91 0.20
CA LEU A 21 -23.56 -0.51 0.36
C LEU A 21 -23.06 -0.86 1.76
N PHE A 22 -22.56 0.12 2.52
CA PHE A 22 -21.66 -0.14 3.64
C PHE A 22 -21.92 0.66 4.91
N SER A 23 -22.84 1.64 4.95
CA SER A 23 -23.05 2.44 6.18
C SER A 23 -23.37 1.55 7.38
N SER A 24 -24.27 0.58 7.24
CA SER A 24 -24.63 -0.34 8.33
C SER A 24 -23.43 -1.14 8.88
N TYR A 25 -22.52 -1.56 8.00
CA TYR A 25 -21.30 -2.25 8.37
C TYR A 25 -20.33 -1.30 9.09
N VAL A 26 -20.09 -0.13 8.49
CA VAL A 26 -19.15 0.87 8.99
C VAL A 26 -19.60 1.38 10.36
N ASP A 27 -20.87 1.76 10.50
CA ASP A 27 -21.43 2.27 11.76
C ASP A 27 -21.33 1.23 12.87
N ARG A 28 -21.67 -0.03 12.57
CA ARG A 28 -21.57 -1.12 13.54
C ARG A 28 -20.13 -1.31 14.03
N PHE A 29 -19.17 -1.48 13.12
CA PHE A 29 -17.78 -1.73 13.51
C PHE A 29 -17.11 -0.50 14.11
N TYR A 30 -17.51 0.70 13.71
CA TYR A 30 -17.04 1.94 14.31
C TYR A 30 -17.54 2.10 15.74
N LYS A 31 -18.84 1.86 15.98
CA LYS A 31 -19.43 1.89 17.32
C LYS A 31 -18.75 0.88 18.25
N LEU A 32 -18.63 -0.38 17.82
CA LEU A 32 -17.93 -1.41 18.58
C LEU A 32 -16.49 -1.01 18.89
N ARG A 33 -15.78 -0.43 17.92
CA ARG A 33 -14.42 0.06 18.12
C ARG A 33 -14.34 1.12 19.23
N GLN A 34 -15.29 2.06 19.28
CA GLN A 34 -15.32 3.07 20.36
C GLN A 34 -15.63 2.43 21.72
N GLU A 35 -16.57 1.49 21.78
CA GLU A 35 -16.91 0.76 23.01
C GLU A 35 -15.69 0.00 23.57
N PHE A 36 -14.97 -0.75 22.73
CA PHE A 36 -13.77 -1.48 23.15
C PHE A 36 -12.63 -0.56 23.57
N LYS A 37 -12.47 0.58 22.88
CA LYS A 37 -11.50 1.60 23.26
C LYS A 37 -11.81 2.19 24.64
N SER A 38 -13.07 2.53 24.91
CA SER A 38 -13.51 3.02 26.22
C SER A 38 -13.39 1.97 27.33
N ALA A 39 -13.56 0.69 27.00
CA ALA A 39 -13.37 -0.43 27.92
C ALA A 39 -11.89 -0.83 28.12
N GLY A 40 -10.95 -0.24 27.37
CA GLY A 40 -9.53 -0.55 27.45
C GLY A 40 -9.12 -1.91 26.86
N VAL A 41 -9.93 -2.48 25.95
CA VAL A 41 -9.67 -3.79 25.33
C VAL A 41 -9.03 -3.63 23.95
N ALA A 42 -7.70 -3.48 23.95
CA ALA A 42 -6.92 -3.10 22.77
C ALA A 42 -7.02 -4.11 21.61
N GLU A 43 -7.11 -5.41 21.92
CA GLU A 43 -7.19 -6.48 20.92
C GLU A 43 -8.45 -6.37 20.06
N TYR A 44 -9.59 -6.08 20.69
CA TYR A 44 -10.86 -5.93 19.98
C TYR A 44 -10.98 -4.56 19.30
N GLU A 45 -10.35 -3.50 19.83
CA GLU A 45 -10.22 -2.25 19.09
C GLU A 45 -9.48 -2.49 17.75
N GLU A 46 -8.33 -3.18 17.81
CA GLU A 46 -7.53 -3.48 16.63
C GLU A 46 -8.24 -4.45 15.67
N LEU A 47 -8.99 -5.43 16.18
CA LEU A 47 -9.83 -6.29 15.34
C LEU A 47 -10.88 -5.46 14.58
N CYS A 48 -11.64 -4.61 15.26
CA CYS A 48 -12.67 -3.78 14.63
C CYS A 48 -12.06 -2.86 13.57
N LYS A 49 -10.91 -2.24 13.87
CA LYS A 49 -10.14 -1.42 12.92
C LYS A 49 -9.70 -2.21 11.69
N LYS A 50 -9.22 -3.45 11.86
CA LYS A 50 -8.87 -4.33 10.72
C LYS A 50 -10.10 -4.66 9.88
N MET A 51 -11.25 -4.93 10.50
CA MET A 51 -12.50 -5.20 9.78
C MET A 51 -12.96 -4.00 8.95
N LEU A 52 -12.82 -2.78 9.46
CA LEU A 52 -13.08 -1.55 8.70
C LEU A 52 -12.10 -1.36 7.54
N ASN A 53 -10.80 -1.49 7.80
CA ASN A 53 -9.76 -1.14 6.82
C ASN A 53 -9.52 -2.21 5.74
N SER A 54 -9.87 -3.47 5.99
CA SER A 54 -9.60 -4.57 5.05
C SER A 54 -10.75 -4.88 4.09
N LEU A 55 -11.96 -4.42 4.37
CA LEU A 55 -13.16 -4.75 3.60
C LEU A 55 -13.02 -4.35 2.12
N TYR A 56 -12.64 -3.09 1.83
CA TYR A 56 -12.54 -2.64 0.44
C TYR A 56 -11.52 -3.45 -0.37
N GLY A 57 -10.44 -3.91 0.28
CA GLY A 57 -9.39 -4.72 -0.34
C GLY A 57 -9.88 -6.10 -0.78
N LYS A 58 -10.93 -6.63 -0.15
CA LYS A 58 -11.57 -7.89 -0.56
C LYS A 58 -12.23 -7.78 -1.93
N PHE A 59 -12.84 -6.65 -2.25
CA PHE A 59 -13.43 -6.42 -3.57
C PHE A 59 -12.39 -6.31 -4.68
N GLY A 60 -11.14 -5.95 -4.36
CA GLY A 60 -10.01 -5.94 -5.30
C GLY A 60 -9.18 -7.23 -5.30
N GLN A 61 -9.63 -8.28 -4.61
CA GLN A 61 -8.83 -9.50 -4.44
C GLN A 61 -8.84 -10.37 -5.71
N LYS A 62 -7.63 -10.69 -6.16
CA LYS A 62 -7.36 -11.64 -7.24
C LYS A 62 -7.28 -13.07 -6.70
N ALA A 63 -7.85 -14.04 -7.42
CA ALA A 63 -7.74 -15.46 -7.12
C ALA A 63 -6.71 -16.15 -8.03
N ASP A 64 -5.91 -17.04 -7.44
CA ASP A 64 -4.98 -17.89 -8.18
C ASP A 64 -5.71 -19.17 -8.58
N VAL A 65 -5.69 -19.53 -9.87
CA VAL A 65 -6.30 -20.77 -10.36
C VAL A 65 -5.27 -21.88 -10.38
N TRP A 66 -5.42 -22.82 -9.45
CA TRP A 66 -4.53 -23.98 -9.30
C TRP A 66 -5.23 -25.23 -9.80
N LYS A 67 -4.66 -25.88 -10.82
CA LYS A 67 -5.14 -27.16 -11.35
C LYS A 67 -4.35 -28.30 -10.72
N LYS A 68 -5.01 -29.26 -10.06
CA LYS A 68 -4.35 -30.51 -9.61
C LYS A 68 -3.86 -31.26 -10.85
N ILE A 69 -2.58 -31.62 -10.88
CA ILE A 69 -1.94 -32.36 -11.98
C ILE A 69 -1.48 -33.76 -11.56
N GLY A 70 -1.63 -34.13 -10.29
CA GLY A 70 -1.24 -35.44 -9.78
C GLY A 70 -1.20 -35.51 -8.26
N GLU A 71 -0.66 -36.63 -7.77
CA GLU A 71 -0.44 -36.92 -6.35
C GLU A 71 1.05 -37.20 -6.13
N CYS A 72 1.56 -36.79 -4.98
CA CYS A 72 2.95 -36.85 -4.59
C CYS A 72 3.09 -36.95 -3.05
N PRO A 73 2.57 -38.02 -2.42
CA PRO A 73 2.45 -38.10 -0.96
C PRO A 73 3.78 -38.06 -0.19
N ASN A 74 4.90 -38.36 -0.85
CA ASN A 74 6.24 -38.39 -0.24
C ASN A 74 7.08 -37.15 -0.58
N GLU A 75 6.50 -36.17 -1.25
CA GLU A 75 7.19 -34.92 -1.60
C GLU A 75 6.93 -33.84 -0.54
N PRO A 76 7.96 -33.07 -0.13
CA PRO A 76 7.75 -31.95 0.79
C PRO A 76 6.98 -30.82 0.12
N ASP A 77 6.20 -30.10 0.94
CA ASP A 77 5.45 -28.92 0.53
C ASP A 77 6.40 -27.83 0.01
N ARG A 78 6.18 -27.35 -1.22
CA ARG A 78 7.03 -26.31 -1.83
C ARG A 78 6.37 -25.67 -3.04
N VAL A 79 6.96 -24.58 -3.52
CA VAL A 79 6.62 -23.96 -4.80
C VAL A 79 7.87 -23.87 -5.66
N GLU A 80 7.79 -24.45 -6.85
CA GLU A 80 8.84 -24.43 -7.86
C GLU A 80 8.51 -23.44 -8.97
N LEU A 81 9.53 -22.70 -9.42
CA LEU A 81 9.47 -21.87 -10.60
C LEU A 81 10.12 -22.62 -11.76
N LEU A 82 9.35 -22.93 -12.79
CA LEU A 82 9.82 -23.60 -13.98
C LEU A 82 9.97 -22.60 -15.12
N PHE A 83 11.17 -22.56 -15.69
CA PHE A 83 11.49 -21.75 -16.87
C PHE A 83 11.54 -22.68 -18.08
N ARG A 84 10.82 -22.32 -19.15
CA ARG A 84 10.87 -23.05 -20.42
C ARG A 84 11.62 -22.21 -21.44
N SER A 85 12.60 -22.81 -22.10
CA SER A 85 13.32 -22.15 -23.19
C SER A 85 12.34 -21.71 -24.29
N GLY A 86 12.50 -20.49 -24.80
CA GLY A 86 11.65 -19.92 -25.84
C GLY A 86 10.27 -19.43 -25.41
N VAL A 87 9.92 -19.49 -24.11
CA VAL A 87 8.64 -18.97 -23.58
C VAL A 87 8.88 -17.77 -22.67
N CYS A 88 8.25 -16.64 -22.96
CA CYS A 88 8.23 -15.50 -22.06
C CYS A 88 7.24 -15.76 -20.92
N GLY A 89 7.74 -16.14 -19.74
CA GLY A 89 6.92 -16.39 -18.57
C GLY A 89 7.54 -17.41 -17.63
N VAL A 90 6.98 -17.51 -16.43
CA VAL A 90 7.39 -18.49 -15.42
C VAL A 90 6.20 -19.36 -15.08
N LYS A 91 6.37 -20.68 -15.23
CA LYS A 91 5.37 -21.66 -14.77
C LYS A 91 5.59 -21.91 -13.28
N GLN A 92 4.50 -22.02 -12.52
CA GLN A 92 4.54 -22.29 -11.09
C GLN A 92 3.92 -23.65 -10.80
N ILE A 93 4.66 -24.51 -10.10
CA ILE A 93 4.19 -25.78 -9.56
C ILE A 93 4.18 -25.69 -8.04
N ARG A 94 3.12 -26.17 -7.42
CA ARG A 94 2.97 -26.22 -5.97
C ARG A 94 2.77 -27.66 -5.53
N TYR A 95 3.63 -28.12 -4.64
CA TYR A 95 3.48 -29.35 -3.88
C TYR A 95 2.86 -28.94 -2.54
N LEU A 96 1.71 -29.49 -2.21
CA LEU A 96 1.00 -29.15 -0.97
C LEU A 96 0.15 -30.33 -0.52
N LEU A 97 0.37 -30.81 0.71
CA LEU A 97 -0.39 -31.89 1.34
C LEU A 97 -0.42 -33.18 0.51
N GLY A 98 0.72 -33.54 -0.10
CA GLY A 98 0.82 -34.75 -0.92
C GLY A 98 0.17 -34.65 -2.30
N GLU A 99 -0.22 -33.45 -2.74
CA GLU A 99 -0.78 -33.18 -4.07
C GLU A 99 0.08 -32.18 -4.83
N ILE A 100 0.07 -32.29 -6.16
CA ILE A 100 0.79 -31.37 -7.06
C ILE A 100 -0.19 -30.55 -7.89
N PHE A 101 0.03 -29.25 -7.91
CA PHE A 101 -0.80 -28.26 -8.61
C PHE A 101 0.01 -27.41 -9.57
N GLU A 102 -0.58 -27.08 -10.70
CA GLU A 102 -0.07 -26.08 -11.64
C GLU A 102 -0.88 -24.78 -11.53
N LEU A 103 -0.18 -23.65 -11.44
CA LEU A 103 -0.81 -22.34 -11.61
C LEU A 103 -1.14 -22.14 -13.10
N VAL A 104 -2.41 -22.25 -13.45
CA VAL A 104 -2.88 -22.17 -14.84
C VAL A 104 -3.41 -20.79 -15.21
N GLY A 105 -3.61 -19.91 -14.24
CA GLY A 105 -4.05 -18.56 -14.49
C GLY A 105 -4.53 -17.86 -13.24
N TYR A 106 -5.33 -16.83 -13.48
CA TYR A 106 -5.89 -15.99 -12.45
C TYR A 106 -7.30 -15.58 -12.82
N GLU A 107 -8.15 -15.46 -11.81
CA GLU A 107 -9.54 -15.07 -11.98
C GLU A 107 -9.97 -14.07 -10.90
N GLU A 108 -11.18 -13.56 -11.08
CA GLU A 108 -11.89 -12.77 -10.08
C GLU A 108 -12.26 -13.68 -8.89
N SER A 109 -11.95 -13.25 -7.67
CA SER A 109 -12.40 -14.00 -6.50
C SER A 109 -13.92 -13.89 -6.34
N TYR A 110 -14.55 -14.86 -5.66
CA TYR A 110 -16.00 -14.98 -5.55
C TYR A 110 -16.72 -13.67 -5.14
N ASN A 111 -16.13 -12.91 -4.21
CA ASN A 111 -16.67 -11.63 -3.73
C ASN A 111 -15.97 -10.41 -4.36
N SER A 112 -15.19 -10.59 -5.42
CA SER A 112 -14.50 -9.46 -6.05
C SER A 112 -15.47 -8.59 -6.85
N PHE A 113 -15.28 -7.29 -6.72
CA PHE A 113 -15.93 -6.28 -7.52
C PHE A 113 -14.97 -5.07 -7.61
N PRO A 114 -13.99 -5.12 -8.52
CA PRO A 114 -12.88 -4.17 -8.54
C PRO A 114 -13.30 -2.70 -8.61
N ALA A 115 -14.47 -2.40 -9.17
CA ALA A 115 -15.02 -1.04 -9.22
C ALA A 115 -15.26 -0.43 -7.82
N ILE A 116 -15.67 -1.23 -6.82
CA ILE A 116 -15.80 -0.76 -5.43
C ILE A 116 -14.44 -0.36 -4.87
N ALA A 117 -13.43 -1.24 -5.00
CA ALA A 117 -12.08 -0.96 -4.52
C ALA A 117 -11.46 0.26 -5.22
N ALA A 118 -11.66 0.38 -6.53
CA ALA A 118 -11.23 1.53 -7.32
C ALA A 118 -11.90 2.83 -6.84
N HIS A 119 -13.22 2.81 -6.61
CA HIS A 119 -13.97 3.97 -6.15
C HIS A 119 -13.53 4.42 -4.75
N VAL A 120 -13.42 3.50 -3.78
CA VAL A 120 -12.97 3.82 -2.41
C VAL A 120 -11.59 4.48 -2.43
N THR A 121 -10.63 3.91 -3.18
CA THR A 121 -9.29 4.50 -3.24
C THR A 121 -9.24 5.82 -4.01
N ALA A 122 -10.07 5.99 -5.04
CA ALA A 122 -10.19 7.25 -5.76
C ALA A 122 -10.77 8.35 -4.87
N TYR A 123 -11.85 8.05 -4.15
CA TYR A 123 -12.47 8.98 -3.20
C TYR A 123 -11.48 9.43 -2.12
N GLY A 124 -10.74 8.49 -1.50
CA GLY A 124 -9.72 8.84 -0.51
C GLY A 124 -8.63 9.77 -1.05
N ARG A 125 -8.16 9.54 -2.29
CA ARG A 125 -7.19 10.44 -2.95
C ARG A 125 -7.78 11.82 -3.22
N MET A 126 -9.01 11.89 -3.71
CA MET A 126 -9.68 13.17 -3.98
C MET A 126 -9.94 13.96 -2.69
N TYR A 127 -10.33 13.28 -1.61
CA TYR A 127 -10.50 13.91 -0.31
C TYR A 127 -9.18 14.48 0.23
N LEU A 128 -8.09 13.71 0.17
CA LEU A 128 -6.76 14.21 0.55
C LEU A 128 -6.34 15.42 -0.31
N TYR A 129 -6.61 15.39 -1.62
CA TYR A 129 -6.36 16.51 -2.51
C TYR A 129 -7.22 17.75 -2.16
N GLU A 130 -8.47 17.57 -1.74
CA GLU A 130 -9.30 18.67 -1.23
C GLU A 130 -8.73 19.31 0.03
N LEU A 131 -8.23 18.51 0.97
CA LEU A 131 -7.53 19.02 2.16
C LEU A 131 -6.29 19.81 1.77
N MET A 132 -5.51 19.33 0.79
CA MET A 132 -4.33 20.07 0.28
C MET A 132 -4.74 21.41 -0.35
N LYS A 133 -5.85 21.46 -1.09
CA LYS A 133 -6.40 22.72 -1.63
C LYS A 133 -6.81 23.70 -0.51
N ILE A 134 -7.45 23.20 0.55
CA ILE A 134 -7.85 24.02 1.72
C ILE A 134 -6.61 24.58 2.42
N VAL A 135 -5.61 23.73 2.67
CA VAL A 135 -4.33 24.13 3.29
C VAL A 135 -3.60 25.16 2.42
N GLY A 136 -3.66 24.99 1.10
CA GLY A 136 -2.99 25.82 0.11
C GLY A 136 -1.51 25.46 -0.05
N GLU A 137 -0.99 25.70 -1.24
CA GLU A 137 0.41 25.43 -1.59
C GLU A 137 1.36 26.15 -0.61
N GLY A 138 2.48 25.49 -0.31
CA GLY A 138 3.48 25.96 0.65
C GLY A 138 3.15 25.71 2.13
N ASN A 139 1.93 25.28 2.46
CA ASN A 139 1.53 24.98 3.85
C ASN A 139 1.44 23.49 4.17
N TYR A 140 1.66 22.61 3.19
CA TYR A 140 1.82 21.17 3.39
C TYR A 140 3.20 20.71 2.91
N PHE A 141 3.78 19.74 3.62
CA PHE A 141 5.14 19.27 3.37
C PHE A 141 5.21 17.81 2.91
N TYR A 142 4.24 16.98 3.32
CA TYR A 142 4.23 15.56 2.99
C TYR A 142 2.83 14.98 3.13
N CYS A 143 2.51 13.97 2.33
CA CYS A 143 1.29 13.19 2.49
C CYS A 143 1.53 11.70 2.24
N ASP A 144 0.80 10.84 2.94
CA ASP A 144 0.79 9.40 2.69
C ASP A 144 -0.60 8.82 2.98
N THR A 145 -1.28 8.41 1.91
CA THR A 145 -2.58 7.71 1.89
C THR A 145 -3.74 8.49 2.51
N ASP A 146 -3.70 8.73 3.82
CA ASP A 146 -4.74 9.31 4.66
C ASP A 146 -4.17 10.34 5.67
N SER A 147 -2.92 10.78 5.45
CA SER A 147 -2.23 11.73 6.32
C SER A 147 -1.63 12.89 5.55
N LEU A 148 -1.58 14.06 6.19
CA LEU A 148 -1.00 15.29 5.68
C LEU A 148 -0.16 15.94 6.79
N ILE A 149 1.09 16.29 6.49
CA ILE A 149 1.95 17.07 7.38
C ILE A 149 1.91 18.52 6.93
N VAL A 150 1.54 19.42 7.83
CA VAL A 150 1.30 20.84 7.55
C VAL A 150 2.03 21.72 8.56
N ASN A 151 2.20 23.00 8.23
CA ASN A 151 2.59 24.02 9.19
C ASN A 151 1.38 24.52 9.99
N GLU A 152 1.62 25.44 10.94
CA GLU A 152 0.58 26.04 11.77
C GLU A 152 -0.50 26.78 10.95
N ALA A 153 -0.10 27.53 9.91
CA ALA A 153 -1.04 28.21 9.03
C ALA A 153 -1.98 27.22 8.31
N GLY A 154 -1.46 26.09 7.84
CA GLY A 154 -2.23 25.01 7.26
C GLY A 154 -3.16 24.33 8.26
N LEU A 155 -2.68 24.12 9.49
CA LEU A 155 -3.49 23.55 10.58
C LEU A 155 -4.70 24.43 10.92
N CYS A 156 -4.50 25.74 11.04
CA CYS A 156 -5.57 26.70 11.29
C CYS A 156 -6.67 26.64 10.22
N LYS A 157 -6.32 26.43 8.95
CA LYS A 157 -7.30 26.28 7.85
C LYS A 157 -8.09 24.98 7.94
N LEU A 158 -7.54 23.95 8.58
CA LEU A 158 -8.17 22.64 8.75
C LEU A 158 -8.99 22.53 10.04
N GLN A 159 -9.04 23.56 10.89
CA GLN A 159 -9.66 23.50 12.21
C GLN A 159 -11.10 22.95 12.22
N SER A 160 -11.90 23.28 11.19
CA SER A 160 -13.30 22.82 11.04
C SER A 160 -13.43 21.33 10.67
N ARG A 161 -12.32 20.67 10.33
CA ARG A 161 -12.24 19.26 9.94
C ARG A 161 -11.54 18.41 10.99
N ILE A 162 -11.18 18.97 12.14
CA ILE A 162 -10.45 18.26 13.19
C ILE A 162 -11.42 17.77 14.27
N ASP A 163 -11.50 16.46 14.43
CA ASP A 163 -12.22 15.79 15.51
C ASP A 163 -11.60 14.40 15.75
N ASN A 164 -11.35 14.06 17.02
CA ASN A 164 -10.66 12.82 17.39
C ASN A 164 -11.59 11.59 17.49
N VAL A 165 -12.91 11.79 17.38
CA VAL A 165 -13.96 10.80 17.63
C VAL A 165 -14.94 10.71 16.46
N LYS A 166 -15.09 11.75 15.65
CA LYS A 166 -15.99 11.73 14.50
C LYS A 166 -15.35 10.98 13.33
N LEU A 167 -16.11 10.06 12.74
CA LEU A 167 -15.67 9.30 11.58
C LEU A 167 -15.46 10.22 10.37
N GLY A 168 -14.32 10.07 9.70
CA GLY A 168 -13.96 10.87 8.50
C GLY A 168 -13.27 12.20 8.79
N ASP A 169 -13.29 12.66 10.04
CA ASP A 169 -12.58 13.87 10.46
C ASP A 169 -11.10 13.59 10.73
N LEU A 170 -10.31 14.65 10.76
CA LEU A 170 -8.87 14.64 10.97
C LEU A 170 -8.53 14.56 12.45
N LYS A 171 -7.52 13.75 12.76
CA LYS A 171 -6.89 13.71 14.07
C LYS A 171 -5.49 14.30 14.00
N ILE A 172 -5.15 15.17 14.95
CA ILE A 172 -3.76 15.56 15.19
C ILE A 172 -3.04 14.37 15.81
N VAL A 173 -2.12 13.77 15.05
CA VAL A 173 -1.33 12.60 15.51
C VAL A 173 -0.10 13.03 16.28
N GLU A 174 0.53 14.13 15.86
CA GLU A 174 1.81 14.60 16.39
C GLU A 174 2.04 16.07 16.01
N SER A 175 2.71 16.81 16.88
CA SER A 175 3.26 18.15 16.60
C SER A 175 4.77 18.10 16.79
N VAL A 176 5.53 18.62 15.82
CA VAL A 176 7.00 18.50 15.78
C VAL A 176 7.63 19.84 15.41
N GLU A 177 8.81 20.10 15.94
CA GLU A 177 9.59 21.30 15.63
C GLU A 177 10.42 21.16 14.35
N SER A 178 10.80 19.92 14.00
CA SER A 178 11.59 19.64 12.82
C SER A 178 11.07 18.43 12.05
N LEU A 179 11.18 18.53 10.73
CA LEU A 179 10.82 17.48 9.77
C LEU A 179 11.90 17.44 8.68
N ILE A 180 12.43 16.25 8.42
CA ILE A 180 13.33 15.99 7.29
C ILE A 180 12.65 14.94 6.41
N VAL A 181 12.25 15.34 5.20
CA VAL A 181 11.68 14.43 4.20
C VAL A 181 12.75 14.10 3.16
N ARG A 182 13.08 12.81 3.03
CA ARG A 182 14.06 12.31 2.06
C ARG A 182 13.40 11.59 0.89
N GLY A 183 12.15 11.17 1.05
CA GLY A 183 11.37 10.56 -0.01
C GLY A 183 10.09 9.90 0.47
N LEU A 184 9.54 9.03 -0.37
CA LEU A 184 8.28 8.34 -0.08
C LEU A 184 8.44 7.36 1.07
N LYS A 185 7.76 7.64 2.17
CA LYS A 185 7.85 6.90 3.44
C LYS A 185 9.31 6.84 3.92
N ASP A 186 10.10 7.88 3.65
CA ASP A 186 11.43 8.12 4.20
C ASP A 186 11.48 9.55 4.76
N TYR A 187 11.17 9.69 6.05
CA TYR A 187 11.21 10.97 6.75
C TYR A 187 11.56 10.78 8.22
N SER A 188 12.09 11.82 8.85
CA SER A 188 12.35 11.86 10.29
C SER A 188 11.78 13.12 10.90
N THR A 189 11.35 12.98 12.14
CA THR A 189 10.91 14.05 13.04
C THR A 189 11.78 14.05 14.28
N THR A 190 11.52 14.94 15.23
CA THR A 190 12.17 14.91 16.55
C THR A 190 11.90 13.62 17.34
N THR A 191 10.78 12.93 17.11
CA THR A 191 10.40 11.76 17.91
C THR A 191 10.63 10.42 17.21
N LYS A 192 10.59 10.39 15.88
CA LYS A 192 10.60 9.15 15.11
C LYS A 192 11.24 9.28 13.74
N THR A 193 11.74 8.14 13.27
CA THR A 193 12.24 7.94 11.91
C THR A 193 11.39 6.87 11.23
N VAL A 194 10.91 7.18 10.03
CA VAL A 194 10.10 6.30 9.18
C VAL A 194 10.87 6.06 7.90
N ILE A 195 11.24 4.81 7.62
CA ILE A 195 11.94 4.43 6.40
C ILE A 195 11.30 3.18 5.80
N LYS A 196 10.84 3.29 4.56
CA LYS A 196 10.11 2.22 3.87
C LYS A 196 10.97 0.97 3.74
N GLY A 197 10.44 -0.14 4.24
CA GLY A 197 11.08 -1.46 4.12
C GLY A 197 12.26 -1.67 5.07
N ILE A 198 12.57 -0.69 5.92
CA ILE A 198 13.54 -0.80 7.00
C ILE A 198 12.81 -0.97 8.33
N ARG A 199 13.20 -1.97 9.11
CA ARG A 199 12.61 -2.25 10.43
C ARG A 199 13.13 -1.25 11.47
N LYS A 200 12.35 -1.02 12.53
CA LYS A 200 12.76 -0.15 13.65
C LYS A 200 14.04 -0.61 14.35
N ASN A 201 14.29 -1.92 14.37
CA ASN A 201 15.49 -2.54 14.96
C ASN A 201 16.58 -2.86 13.93
N ALA A 202 16.48 -2.36 12.70
CA ALA A 202 17.55 -2.52 11.72
C ALA A 202 18.79 -1.72 12.15
N VAL A 203 19.96 -2.26 11.86
CA VAL A 203 21.25 -1.62 12.18
C VAL A 203 21.78 -0.96 10.91
N GLU A 204 22.03 0.35 10.96
CA GLU A 204 22.72 1.06 9.88
C GLU A 204 24.21 0.73 9.95
N ARG A 205 24.74 0.14 8.88
CA ARG A 205 26.16 -0.27 8.79
C ARG A 205 27.03 0.82 8.18
N SER A 206 26.46 1.56 7.25
CA SER A 206 26.99 2.77 6.62
C SER A 206 25.81 3.60 6.12
N GLU A 207 26.06 4.83 5.70
CA GLU A 207 25.00 5.71 5.20
C GLU A 207 24.15 5.02 4.12
N GLY A 208 22.84 4.87 4.40
CA GLY A 208 21.88 4.27 3.48
C GLY A 208 21.96 2.74 3.36
N VAL A 209 22.81 2.07 4.14
CA VAL A 209 22.96 0.61 4.14
C VAL A 209 22.52 0.04 5.48
N TYR A 210 21.40 -0.66 5.47
CA TYR A 210 20.79 -1.23 6.66
C TYR A 210 20.86 -2.75 6.63
N GLU A 211 21.14 -3.33 7.79
CA GLU A 211 21.04 -4.75 8.01
C GLU A 211 19.86 -5.07 8.93
N GLN A 212 19.02 -6.01 8.51
CA GLN A 212 17.84 -6.39 9.28
C GLN A 212 17.51 -7.87 9.12
N GLU A 213 16.70 -8.37 10.05
CA GLU A 213 16.17 -9.72 9.96
C GLU A 213 15.06 -9.82 8.89
N LEU A 214 15.12 -10.87 8.10
CA LEU A 214 14.10 -11.31 7.17
C LEU A 214 13.41 -12.53 7.76
N TRP A 215 12.17 -12.33 8.17
CA TRP A 215 11.32 -13.37 8.73
C TRP A 215 10.54 -14.01 7.57
N PRO A 216 10.64 -15.34 7.37
CA PRO A 216 10.03 -15.99 6.23
C PRO A 216 8.51 -16.01 6.38
N SER A 217 7.80 -15.63 5.31
CA SER A 217 6.35 -15.86 5.19
C SER A 217 6.11 -17.31 4.80
N PHE A 218 4.90 -17.84 5.02
CA PHE A 218 4.53 -19.18 4.58
C PHE A 218 4.81 -19.41 3.08
N LYS A 219 4.38 -18.46 2.22
CA LYS A 219 4.72 -18.48 0.79
C LYS A 219 6.23 -18.45 0.55
N GLY A 220 6.98 -17.71 1.36
CA GLY A 220 8.44 -17.65 1.30
C GLY A 220 9.09 -19.00 1.62
N GLN A 221 8.61 -19.69 2.66
CA GLN A 221 9.10 -21.01 3.06
C GLN A 221 8.85 -22.06 1.99
N LEU A 222 7.63 -22.07 1.42
CA LEU A 222 7.29 -22.93 0.30
C LEU A 222 8.22 -22.70 -0.89
N ARG A 223 8.53 -21.44 -1.24
CA ARG A 223 9.45 -21.12 -2.35
C ARG A 223 10.91 -21.50 -2.05
N SER A 224 11.32 -21.51 -0.79
CA SER A 224 12.67 -21.97 -0.42
C SER A 224 12.80 -23.48 -0.27
N GLY A 225 11.69 -24.23 -0.30
CA GLY A 225 11.68 -25.68 -0.06
C GLY A 225 12.09 -26.09 1.36
N GLN A 226 12.04 -25.15 2.31
CA GLN A 226 12.44 -25.34 3.71
C GLN A 226 11.22 -25.20 4.62
N THR A 227 10.21 -26.03 4.42
CA THR A 227 8.95 -25.97 5.19
C THR A 227 9.10 -26.46 6.62
N ASP A 228 10.07 -27.32 6.89
CA ASP A 228 10.21 -27.99 8.19
C ASP A 228 11.02 -27.14 9.18
N THR A 229 11.57 -26.00 8.75
CA THR A 229 12.39 -25.12 9.58
C THR A 229 11.98 -23.66 9.43
N TYR A 230 11.86 -22.97 10.57
CA TYR A 230 11.63 -21.53 10.59
C TYR A 230 12.95 -20.77 10.71
N THR A 231 13.65 -20.57 9.58
CA THR A 231 14.96 -19.90 9.59
C THR A 231 14.84 -18.39 9.37
N VAL A 232 15.20 -17.59 10.38
CA VAL A 232 15.34 -16.14 10.25
C VAL A 232 16.69 -15.82 9.61
N LYS A 233 16.68 -15.09 8.49
CA LYS A 233 17.90 -14.70 7.75
C LYS A 233 18.25 -13.24 8.02
N ARG A 234 19.52 -12.88 7.89
CA ARG A 234 19.92 -11.46 7.79
C ARG A 234 19.83 -11.02 6.34
N GLN A 235 19.35 -9.80 6.12
CA GLN A 235 19.28 -9.18 4.80
C GLN A 235 19.84 -7.76 4.88
N THR A 236 20.71 -7.42 3.92
CA THR A 236 21.16 -6.05 3.67
C THR A 236 20.20 -5.34 2.74
N LYS A 237 19.83 -4.11 3.08
CA LYS A 237 19.00 -3.19 2.30
C LYS A 237 19.83 -1.95 1.97
N ILE A 238 19.87 -1.59 0.70
CA ILE A 238 20.55 -0.40 0.21
C ILE A 238 19.48 0.60 -0.23
N LEU A 239 19.49 1.79 0.35
CA LEU A 239 18.55 2.87 0.03
C LEU A 239 19.24 3.90 -0.86
N THR A 240 18.76 4.02 -2.10
CA THR A 240 19.28 4.99 -3.07
C THR A 240 18.67 6.38 -2.90
N ARG A 241 17.55 6.50 -2.19
CA ARG A 241 16.77 7.75 -1.97
C ARG A 241 16.45 8.54 -3.26
N LYS A 242 16.47 7.88 -4.42
CA LYS A 242 16.09 8.50 -5.70
C LYS A 242 14.58 8.68 -5.76
N TYR A 243 14.12 9.93 -5.93
CA TYR A 243 12.72 10.24 -6.17
C TYR A 243 12.41 10.13 -7.67
N THR A 244 11.39 9.34 -8.03
CA THR A 244 11.06 9.04 -9.44
C THR A 244 9.60 9.33 -9.79
N LYS A 245 8.89 10.10 -8.97
CA LYS A 245 7.45 10.38 -9.16
C LYS A 245 7.14 11.83 -9.54
N GLY A 246 8.16 12.57 -9.94
CA GLY A 246 8.10 13.98 -10.30
C GLY A 246 9.50 14.56 -10.32
N THR A 247 9.59 15.82 -10.75
CA THR A 247 10.83 16.58 -10.79
C THR A 247 11.03 17.29 -9.45
N VAL A 248 12.16 17.03 -8.80
CA VAL A 248 12.49 17.64 -7.50
C VAL A 248 13.24 18.94 -7.74
N ASN A 249 12.68 20.06 -7.28
CA ASN A 249 13.30 21.37 -7.33
C ASN A 249 14.42 21.50 -6.28
N ALA A 250 15.29 22.49 -6.44
CA ALA A 250 16.40 22.76 -5.50
C ALA A 250 15.93 23.02 -4.05
N ASN A 251 14.71 23.52 -3.87
CA ASN A 251 14.09 23.73 -2.55
C ASN A 251 13.40 22.48 -1.98
N GLY A 252 13.48 21.33 -2.66
CA GLY A 252 12.86 20.06 -2.26
C GLY A 252 11.38 19.91 -2.63
N SER A 253 10.73 20.93 -3.23
CA SER A 253 9.38 20.79 -3.76
C SER A 253 9.36 19.86 -4.98
N VAL A 254 8.24 19.16 -5.18
CA VAL A 254 8.08 18.19 -6.27
C VAL A 254 7.07 18.72 -7.28
N LEU A 255 7.50 18.90 -8.51
CA LEU A 255 6.61 19.14 -9.65
C LEU A 255 6.13 17.80 -10.22
N PRO A 256 4.82 17.64 -10.47
CA PRO A 256 4.32 16.46 -11.15
C PRO A 256 4.86 16.42 -12.58
N PHE A 257 5.03 15.22 -13.13
CA PHE A 257 5.29 15.08 -14.57
C PHE A 257 4.12 15.65 -15.38
N LEU A 258 4.41 16.42 -16.43
CA LEU A 258 3.40 16.90 -17.35
C LEU A 258 3.11 15.82 -18.39
N LEU A 259 1.83 15.52 -18.56
CA LEU A 259 1.39 14.55 -19.56
C LEU A 259 1.76 15.07 -20.95
N GLY A 260 2.66 14.38 -21.66
CA GLY A 260 3.10 14.74 -23.01
C GLY A 260 4.48 15.38 -23.10
N GLU A 261 5.19 15.59 -21.97
CA GLU A 261 6.62 15.88 -22.02
C GLU A 261 7.40 14.66 -22.53
N PRO A 262 8.37 14.84 -23.45
CA PRO A 262 9.22 13.74 -23.88
C PRO A 262 10.05 13.24 -22.70
N ASP A 263 9.99 11.93 -22.43
CA ASP A 263 10.88 11.31 -21.45
C ASP A 263 12.34 11.42 -21.96
N GLU A 264 13.20 12.13 -21.23
CA GLU A 264 14.65 12.05 -21.42
C GLU A 264 15.17 10.70 -20.87
N TYR A 265 14.82 9.60 -21.53
CA TYR A 265 15.59 8.37 -21.36
C TYR A 265 16.86 8.48 -22.20
N PRO A 266 18.06 8.41 -21.61
CA PRO A 266 19.24 8.12 -22.42
C PRO A 266 18.97 6.79 -23.12
N LEU A 267 19.07 6.79 -24.46
CA LEU A 267 19.06 5.58 -25.26
C LEU A 267 20.08 4.62 -24.64
N LEU A 268 19.61 3.47 -24.16
CA LEU A 268 20.48 2.36 -23.80
C LEU A 268 21.15 1.91 -25.10
N LEU A 269 22.36 2.41 -25.34
CA LEU A 269 23.32 1.90 -26.31
C LEU A 269 23.85 0.54 -25.87
#